data_AF-A0A8B6CLB7-F1
#
_entry.id   AF-A0A8B6CLB7-F1
#
_cell.length_a   1.000
_cell.length_b   1.000
_cell.length_c   1.000
_cell.angle_alpha   90.00
_cell.angle_beta   90.00
_cell.angle_gamma   90.00
#
_symmetry.space_group_name_H-M   'P 1'
#
loop_
_entity.id
_entity.type
_entity.pdbx_description
1 polymer ?
#
loop_
_entity_poly.entity_id
_entity_poly.type
_entity_poly.pdbx_seq_one_letter_code
_entity_poly.pdbx_strand_id
1 'polypeptide(L)'
;MDNNKVDKFSSLYWNPGSSAVDAFSCHWAQENNLLVPPVSLVCKCINHLVRCKAEGTLIVPSWPSSPYWPLIFDENTEYRSYVLDVLEFNEKIFSTGFWKNDTQVKHTELKILFRKMKNSVIDSKARNTTVKYAYSFKRFVVWSEKYTEIKSVLPANEIYVSLYLQYLMQSAKHYSTIEAACYAIKWAHSLAGFEDPCASDIVKCIVEASKRKLNRPIQKKRTDECKHHAQSF
;
A
#
# COMPACT_ATOMS: atom_id res chain seq x y z
N MET A 1 14.97 8.77 -14.91
CA MET A 1 15.15 7.85 -13.76
C MET A 1 14.01 6.87 -13.83
N ASP A 2 14.31 5.68 -14.33
CA ASP A 2 13.30 4.68 -14.69
C ASP A 2 12.69 4.05 -13.44
N ASN A 3 11.37 4.12 -13.33
CA ASN A 3 10.58 3.47 -12.27
C ASN A 3 10.19 2.04 -12.67
N ASN A 4 10.98 1.41 -13.53
CA ASN A 4 10.68 0.07 -14.00
C ASN A 4 11.08 -0.95 -12.92
N LYS A 5 10.14 -1.83 -12.56
CA LYS A 5 10.31 -2.84 -11.51
C LYS A 5 10.59 -4.25 -12.06
N VAL A 6 10.58 -4.42 -13.39
CA VAL A 6 10.73 -5.72 -14.10
C VAL A 6 11.46 -5.55 -15.43
N ASP A 7 12.18 -6.56 -15.93
CA ASP A 7 13.02 -6.43 -17.14
C ASP A 7 12.23 -6.12 -18.44
N LYS A 8 10.92 -6.37 -18.45
CA LYS A 8 10.02 -6.15 -19.59
C LYS A 8 8.72 -5.49 -19.13
N PHE A 9 8.39 -4.30 -19.65
CA PHE A 9 7.16 -3.59 -19.31
C PHE A 9 6.57 -2.87 -20.53
N SER A 10 5.25 -2.72 -20.54
CA SER A 10 4.53 -1.94 -21.55
C SER A 10 3.89 -0.72 -20.88
N SER A 11 4.00 0.45 -21.51
CA SER A 11 3.44 1.70 -20.99
C SER A 11 2.43 2.30 -21.95
N LEU A 12 1.40 2.97 -21.41
CA LEU A 12 0.34 3.62 -22.20
C LEU A 12 0.85 4.73 -23.12
N TYR A 13 1.98 5.34 -22.76
CA TYR A 13 2.70 6.33 -23.55
C TYR A 13 4.12 5.83 -23.80
N TRP A 14 4.73 6.24 -24.90
CA TRP A 14 6.12 5.90 -25.20
C TRP A 14 7.03 6.33 -24.04
N ASN A 15 7.82 5.40 -23.51
CA ASN A 15 8.80 5.63 -22.46
C ASN A 15 10.09 4.88 -22.83
N PRO A 16 11.29 5.45 -22.65
CA PRO A 16 12.54 4.71 -22.88
C PRO A 16 12.54 3.39 -22.10
N GLY A 17 12.72 2.26 -22.80
CA GLY A 17 12.71 0.91 -22.22
C GLY A 17 11.37 0.17 -22.28
N SER A 18 10.28 0.75 -22.78
CA SER A 18 9.01 0.03 -22.99
C SER A 18 9.09 -0.94 -24.17
N SER A 19 8.68 -2.20 -24.00
CA SER A 19 8.70 -3.21 -25.07
C SER A 19 7.61 -3.00 -26.13
N ALA A 20 6.52 -2.30 -25.79
CA ALA A 20 5.46 -1.93 -26.71
C ALA A 20 4.76 -0.63 -26.25
N VAL A 21 4.31 0.18 -27.22
CA VAL A 21 3.52 1.41 -26.99
C VAL A 21 2.04 1.09 -26.75
N ASP A 22 1.56 -0.06 -27.25
CA ASP A 22 0.24 -0.61 -26.93
C ASP A 22 0.37 -2.05 -26.44
N ALA A 23 0.20 -2.25 -25.12
CA ALA A 23 0.25 -3.56 -24.50
C ALA A 23 -0.79 -4.53 -25.10
N PHE A 24 -1.94 -4.05 -25.56
CA PHE A 24 -3.02 -4.88 -26.09
C PHE A 24 -2.75 -5.39 -27.51
N SER A 25 -1.73 -4.85 -28.19
CA SER A 25 -1.27 -5.35 -29.49
C SER A 25 -0.39 -6.61 -29.37
N CYS A 26 0.06 -6.95 -28.16
CA CYS A 26 0.94 -8.08 -27.91
C CYS A 26 0.19 -9.27 -27.29
N HIS A 27 0.66 -10.48 -27.59
CA HIS A 27 0.19 -11.69 -26.94
C HIS A 27 0.82 -11.82 -25.54
N TRP A 28 0.01 -12.02 -24.51
CA TRP A 28 0.48 -12.02 -23.10
C TRP A 28 0.78 -13.40 -22.53
N ALA A 29 0.53 -14.47 -23.28
CA ALA A 29 0.83 -15.83 -22.82
C ALA A 29 2.34 -16.06 -22.64
N GLN A 30 2.67 -17.02 -21.77
CA GLN A 30 4.04 -17.40 -21.39
C GLN A 30 4.80 -16.33 -20.58
N GLU A 31 4.15 -15.23 -20.20
CA GLU A 31 4.68 -14.23 -19.28
C GLU A 31 3.77 -14.12 -18.04
N ASN A 32 4.35 -13.79 -16.88
CA ASN A 32 3.59 -13.49 -15.66
C ASN A 32 3.29 -11.98 -15.61
N ASN A 33 2.08 -11.60 -16.02
CA ASN A 33 1.74 -10.20 -16.26
C ASN A 33 1.39 -9.47 -14.96
N LEU A 34 2.20 -8.49 -14.55
CA LEU A 34 1.83 -7.59 -13.45
C LEU A 34 1.04 -6.38 -13.99
N LEU A 35 -0.27 -6.37 -13.73
CA LEU A 35 -1.20 -5.40 -14.30
C LEU A 35 -1.62 -4.37 -13.25
N VAL A 36 -1.24 -3.10 -13.47
CA VAL A 36 -1.70 -1.96 -12.67
C VAL A 36 -2.33 -0.89 -13.59
N PRO A 37 -3.37 -1.24 -14.37
CA PRO A 37 -3.93 -0.34 -15.36
C PRO A 37 -4.70 0.80 -14.70
N PRO A 38 -4.81 1.98 -15.35
CA PRO A 38 -5.87 2.94 -15.05
C PRO A 38 -7.23 2.25 -15.02
N VAL A 39 -8.13 2.70 -14.14
CA VAL A 39 -9.45 2.04 -13.90
C VAL A 39 -10.25 1.86 -15.20
N SER A 40 -10.13 2.81 -16.14
CA SER A 40 -10.82 2.76 -17.44
C SER A 40 -10.37 1.60 -18.34
N LEU A 41 -9.19 1.02 -18.11
CA LEU A 41 -8.60 -0.05 -18.92
C LEU A 41 -8.74 -1.43 -18.26
N VAL A 42 -9.23 -1.51 -17.03
CA VAL A 42 -9.33 -2.78 -16.29
C VAL A 42 -10.15 -3.82 -17.04
N CYS A 43 -11.33 -3.46 -17.57
CA CYS A 43 -12.14 -4.40 -18.36
C CYS A 43 -11.37 -4.92 -19.58
N LYS A 44 -10.61 -4.05 -20.26
CA LYS A 44 -9.78 -4.44 -21.40
C LYS A 44 -8.68 -5.40 -20.98
N CYS A 45 -8.01 -5.13 -19.86
CA CYS A 45 -6.98 -6.01 -19.29
C CYS A 45 -7.51 -7.41 -18.97
N ILE A 46 -8.65 -7.51 -18.27
CA ILE A 46 -9.27 -8.80 -17.94
C ILE A 46 -9.63 -9.56 -19.21
N ASN A 47 -10.31 -8.90 -20.16
CA ASN A 47 -10.69 -9.54 -21.42
C ASN A 47 -9.47 -9.99 -22.24
N HIS A 48 -8.38 -9.22 -22.21
CA HIS A 48 -7.16 -9.58 -22.93
C HIS A 48 -6.44 -10.76 -22.29
N LEU A 49 -6.36 -10.82 -20.94
CA LEU A 49 -5.86 -12.00 -20.23
C LEU A 49 -6.64 -13.26 -20.63
N VAL A 50 -7.98 -13.18 -20.60
CA VAL A 50 -8.86 -14.30 -20.97
C VAL A 50 -8.65 -14.71 -22.43
N ARG A 51 -8.57 -13.75 -23.36
CA ARG A 51 -8.35 -14.02 -24.79
C ARG A 51 -6.99 -14.64 -25.08
N CYS A 52 -5.94 -14.14 -24.44
CA CYS A 52 -4.58 -14.66 -24.60
C CYS A 52 -4.34 -15.96 -23.83
N LYS A 53 -5.28 -16.41 -22.99
CA LYS A 53 -5.06 -17.49 -22.01
C LYS A 53 -3.79 -17.25 -21.19
N ALA A 54 -3.60 -16.00 -20.79
CA ALA A 54 -2.42 -15.53 -20.11
C ALA A 54 -2.64 -15.51 -18.59
N GLU A 55 -1.55 -15.65 -17.85
CA GLU A 55 -1.55 -15.53 -16.39
C GLU A 55 -1.05 -14.14 -15.98
N GLY A 56 -1.58 -13.61 -14.88
CA GLY A 56 -1.16 -12.32 -14.38
C GLY A 56 -1.79 -11.93 -13.06
N THR A 57 -1.12 -11.01 -12.36
CA THR A 57 -1.62 -10.38 -11.13
C THR A 57 -2.22 -9.03 -11.47
N LEU A 58 -3.54 -8.91 -11.32
CA LEU A 58 -4.28 -7.67 -11.54
C LEU A 58 -4.49 -6.90 -10.23
N ILE A 59 -3.98 -5.68 -10.15
CA ILE A 59 -4.21 -4.77 -9.01
C ILE A 59 -5.33 -3.80 -9.38
N VAL A 60 -6.46 -3.92 -8.68
CA VAL A 60 -7.64 -3.09 -8.88
C VAL A 60 -8.21 -2.61 -7.54
N PRO A 61 -8.89 -1.45 -7.49
CA PRO A 61 -9.59 -1.05 -6.29
C PRO A 61 -10.81 -1.93 -6.04
N SER A 62 -11.20 -2.09 -4.77
CA SER A 62 -12.50 -2.66 -4.42
C SER A 62 -13.59 -1.64 -4.76
N TRP A 63 -14.33 -1.85 -5.87
CA TRP A 63 -15.35 -0.91 -6.35
C TRP A 63 -16.53 -1.65 -7.02
N PRO A 64 -17.56 -2.03 -6.22
CA PRO A 64 -18.72 -2.78 -6.70
C PRO A 64 -19.49 -2.17 -7.87
N SER A 65 -19.58 -0.83 -7.91
CA SER A 65 -20.29 -0.11 -8.97
C SER A 65 -19.47 0.05 -10.26
N SER A 66 -18.24 -0.45 -10.32
CA SER A 66 -17.39 -0.28 -11.50
C SER A 66 -17.71 -1.29 -12.61
N PRO A 67 -17.56 -0.93 -13.90
CA PRO A 67 -17.84 -1.85 -15.01
C PRO A 67 -17.03 -3.15 -15.02
N TYR A 68 -15.87 -3.18 -14.37
CA TYR A 68 -15.05 -4.40 -14.27
C TYR A 68 -15.50 -5.33 -13.14
N TRP A 69 -16.34 -4.86 -12.20
CA TRP A 69 -16.73 -5.66 -11.04
C TRP A 69 -17.40 -6.99 -11.42
N PRO A 70 -18.34 -7.01 -12.38
CA PRO A 70 -18.94 -8.26 -12.86
C PRO A 70 -17.97 -9.15 -13.65
N LEU A 71 -16.77 -8.67 -13.98
CA LEU A 71 -15.70 -9.49 -14.60
C LEU A 71 -14.77 -10.12 -13.56
N ILE A 72 -14.93 -9.82 -12.28
CA ILE A 72 -14.17 -10.43 -11.18
C ILE A 72 -15.11 -11.31 -10.35
N PHE A 73 -16.30 -10.80 -10.07
CA PHE A 73 -17.35 -11.46 -9.31
C PHE A 73 -18.51 -11.88 -10.21
N ASP A 74 -19.19 -12.97 -9.85
CA ASP A 74 -20.44 -13.37 -10.47
C ASP A 74 -21.66 -12.72 -9.79
N GLU A 75 -22.87 -13.13 -10.20
CA GLU A 75 -24.14 -12.62 -9.65
C GLU A 75 -24.33 -12.99 -8.17
N ASN A 76 -23.69 -14.05 -7.70
CA ASN A 76 -23.73 -14.52 -6.32
C ASN A 76 -22.63 -13.87 -5.46
N THR A 77 -21.87 -12.91 -6.00
CA THR A 77 -20.70 -12.29 -5.36
C THR A 77 -19.55 -13.25 -5.07
N GLU A 78 -19.48 -14.37 -5.79
CA GLU A 78 -18.36 -15.31 -5.76
C GLU A 78 -17.33 -14.93 -6.82
N TYR A 79 -16.07 -15.30 -6.59
CA TYR A 79 -15.01 -15.08 -7.56
C TYR A 79 -15.24 -15.94 -8.81
N ARG A 80 -15.04 -15.36 -9.99
CA ARG A 80 -15.09 -16.12 -11.24
C ARG A 80 -13.99 -17.17 -11.26
N SER A 81 -14.25 -18.28 -11.96
CA SER A 81 -13.38 -19.47 -12.00
C SER A 81 -11.94 -19.23 -12.44
N TYR A 82 -11.66 -18.13 -13.14
CA TYR A 82 -10.31 -17.73 -13.56
C TYR A 82 -9.56 -16.86 -12.54
N VAL A 83 -10.18 -16.54 -11.40
CA VAL A 83 -9.50 -15.87 -10.28
C VAL A 83 -8.96 -16.96 -9.37
N LEU A 84 -7.65 -17.18 -9.42
CA LEU A 84 -6.98 -18.29 -8.71
C LEU A 84 -6.65 -17.96 -7.25
N ASP A 85 -6.28 -16.70 -6.97
CA ASP A 85 -5.91 -16.23 -5.64
C ASP A 85 -6.20 -14.73 -5.52
N VAL A 86 -6.47 -14.26 -4.31
CA VAL A 86 -6.83 -12.88 -4.03
C VAL A 86 -6.11 -12.37 -2.81
N LEU A 87 -5.46 -11.22 -2.96
CA LEU A 87 -4.88 -10.48 -1.85
C LEU A 87 -5.64 -9.18 -1.65
N GLU A 88 -6.58 -9.16 -0.71
CA GLU A 88 -7.24 -7.92 -0.32
C GLU A 88 -6.32 -7.10 0.60
N PHE A 89 -6.02 -5.88 0.16
CA PHE A 89 -5.40 -4.91 1.03
C PHE A 89 -6.38 -4.63 2.18
N ASN A 90 -6.02 -5.05 3.40
CA ASN A 90 -6.72 -4.91 4.70
C ASN A 90 -7.36 -6.19 5.29
N GLU A 91 -7.13 -7.39 4.74
CA GLU A 91 -7.67 -8.64 5.36
C GLU A 91 -7.36 -8.76 6.85
N LYS A 92 -6.12 -8.48 7.26
CA LYS A 92 -5.72 -8.56 8.68
C LYS A 92 -6.49 -7.59 9.58
N ILE A 93 -6.92 -6.45 9.06
CA ILE A 93 -7.73 -5.47 9.81
C ILE A 93 -9.15 -6.03 9.97
N PHE A 94 -9.77 -6.52 8.89
CA PHE A 94 -11.16 -7.00 8.89
C PHE A 94 -11.36 -8.43 9.38
N SER A 95 -10.28 -9.13 9.73
CA SER A 95 -10.30 -10.48 10.35
C SER A 95 -9.98 -10.45 11.86
N THR A 96 -9.75 -9.26 12.44
CA THR A 96 -9.37 -9.09 13.84
C THR A 96 -10.28 -8.10 14.58
N GLY A 97 -10.18 -8.12 15.91
CA GLY A 97 -10.86 -7.17 16.80
C GLY A 97 -12.37 -7.10 16.58
N PHE A 98 -12.88 -5.88 16.41
CA PHE A 98 -14.29 -5.57 16.20
C PHE A 98 -14.92 -6.39 15.06
N TRP A 99 -14.18 -6.65 13.99
CA TRP A 99 -14.70 -7.30 12.79
C TRP A 99 -14.92 -8.81 12.92
N LYS A 100 -14.33 -9.46 13.94
CA LYS A 100 -14.63 -10.87 14.26
C LYS A 100 -16.07 -11.10 14.69
N ASN A 101 -16.78 -10.03 15.07
CA ASN A 101 -18.18 -10.08 15.48
C ASN A 101 -19.16 -10.29 14.32
N ASP A 102 -18.68 -10.45 13.08
CA ASP A 102 -19.53 -10.78 11.91
C ASP A 102 -20.41 -12.02 12.16
N THR A 103 -19.90 -12.99 12.93
CA THR A 103 -20.63 -14.21 13.30
C THR A 103 -21.80 -13.97 14.26
N GLN A 104 -21.82 -12.84 14.98
CA GLN A 104 -22.94 -12.47 15.85
C GLN A 104 -24.17 -12.02 15.04
N VAL A 105 -23.95 -11.51 13.82
CA VAL A 105 -24.99 -10.99 12.95
C VAL A 105 -25.57 -12.14 12.11
N LYS A 106 -26.71 -12.68 12.54
CA LYS A 106 -27.35 -13.82 11.84
C LYS A 106 -28.24 -13.38 10.67
N HIS A 107 -28.93 -12.24 10.81
CA HIS A 107 -29.91 -11.77 9.84
C HIS A 107 -29.27 -11.31 8.53
N THR A 108 -29.83 -11.70 7.39
CA THR A 108 -29.26 -11.46 6.05
C THR A 108 -29.09 -9.97 5.73
N GLU A 109 -30.09 -9.15 6.01
CA GLU A 109 -29.99 -7.69 5.77
C GLU A 109 -28.92 -7.04 6.64
N LEU A 110 -28.81 -7.48 7.89
CA LEU A 110 -27.80 -6.95 8.81
C LEU A 110 -26.39 -7.38 8.37
N LYS A 111 -26.23 -8.58 7.80
CA LYS A 111 -24.95 -8.98 7.18
C LYS A 111 -24.61 -8.12 5.96
N ILE A 112 -25.60 -7.74 5.14
CA ILE A 112 -25.37 -6.82 4.02
C ILE A 112 -24.90 -5.45 4.55
N LEU A 113 -25.55 -4.93 5.59
CA LEU A 113 -25.14 -3.68 6.24
C LEU A 113 -23.74 -3.79 6.86
N PHE A 114 -23.43 -4.90 7.52
CA PHE A 114 -22.10 -5.15 8.11
C PHE A 114 -21.00 -5.16 7.05
N ARG A 115 -21.24 -5.78 5.88
CA ARG A 115 -20.32 -5.73 4.74
C ARG A 115 -20.16 -4.31 4.20
N LYS A 116 -21.25 -3.56 4.01
CA LYS A 116 -21.20 -2.15 3.55
C LYS A 116 -20.48 -1.24 4.56
N MET A 117 -20.60 -1.54 5.84
CA MET A 117 -19.92 -0.81 6.91
C MET A 117 -18.40 -0.89 6.76
N LYS A 118 -17.82 -2.06 6.39
CA LYS A 118 -16.38 -2.19 6.10
C LYS A 118 -15.90 -1.13 5.11
N ASN A 119 -16.61 -0.96 4.00
CA ASN A 119 -16.29 0.05 2.98
C ASN A 119 -16.42 1.47 3.52
N SER A 120 -17.51 1.74 4.24
CA SER A 120 -17.77 3.09 4.80
C SER A 120 -16.67 3.53 5.78
N VAL A 121 -16.13 2.61 6.58
CA VAL A 121 -15.05 2.94 7.52
C VAL A 121 -13.73 3.18 6.75
N ILE A 122 -13.45 2.46 5.66
CA ILE A 122 -12.29 2.73 4.79
C ILE A 122 -12.42 4.12 4.15
N ASP A 123 -13.61 4.47 3.68
CA ASP A 123 -13.92 5.73 3.01
C ASP A 123 -13.95 6.94 3.96
N SER A 124 -13.87 6.72 5.28
CA SER A 124 -13.68 7.78 6.27
C SER A 124 -12.37 8.56 6.10
N LYS A 125 -11.44 8.04 5.28
CA LYS A 125 -10.20 8.70 4.86
C LYS A 125 -10.16 8.85 3.35
N ALA A 126 -9.52 9.93 2.88
CA ALA A 126 -9.27 10.13 1.47
C ALA A 126 -8.53 8.93 0.86
N ARG A 127 -8.95 8.49 -0.33
CA ARG A 127 -8.41 7.30 -1.01
C ARG A 127 -6.88 7.24 -1.05
N ASN A 128 -6.22 8.35 -1.37
CA ASN A 128 -4.75 8.41 -1.41
C ASN A 128 -4.11 8.16 -0.03
N THR A 129 -4.75 8.64 1.04
CA THR A 129 -4.32 8.42 2.42
C THR A 129 -4.52 6.96 2.82
N THR A 130 -5.69 6.39 2.50
CA THR A 130 -6.01 4.98 2.75
C THR A 130 -5.01 4.06 2.06
N VAL A 131 -4.72 4.28 0.77
CA VAL A 131 -3.72 3.49 0.02
C VAL A 131 -2.34 3.63 0.64
N LYS A 132 -1.93 4.85 1.01
CA LYS A 132 -0.65 5.09 1.68
C LYS A 132 -0.54 4.36 3.01
N TYR A 133 -1.58 4.40 3.84
CA TYR A 133 -1.60 3.73 5.14
C TYR A 133 -1.64 2.21 4.98
N ALA A 134 -2.49 1.67 4.09
CA ALA A 134 -2.53 0.25 3.79
C ALA A 134 -1.16 -0.28 3.34
N TYR A 135 -0.49 0.44 2.43
CA TYR A 135 0.85 0.09 1.98
C TYR A 135 1.89 0.11 3.12
N SER A 136 1.92 1.19 3.91
CA SER A 136 2.84 1.32 5.03
C SER A 136 2.58 0.26 6.12
N PHE A 137 1.32 -0.06 6.40
CA PHE A 137 0.95 -1.12 7.35
C PHE A 137 1.34 -2.50 6.82
N LYS A 138 1.13 -2.79 5.53
CA LYS A 138 1.60 -4.04 4.91
C LYS A 138 3.11 -4.23 5.08
N ARG A 139 3.91 -3.17 4.99
CA ARG A 139 5.35 -3.24 5.25
C ARG A 139 5.68 -3.61 6.69
N PHE A 140 4.90 -3.13 7.67
CA PHE A 140 5.05 -3.56 9.06
C PHE A 140 4.71 -5.04 9.23
N VAL A 141 3.61 -5.49 8.62
CA VAL A 141 3.21 -6.90 8.63
C VAL A 141 4.29 -7.81 8.04
N VAL A 142 4.77 -7.51 6.83
CA VAL A 142 5.84 -8.29 6.18
C VAL A 142 7.15 -8.27 6.97
N TRP A 143 7.45 -7.15 7.64
CA TRP A 143 8.61 -7.08 8.52
C TRP A 143 8.42 -7.98 9.76
N SER A 144 7.23 -7.99 10.36
CA SER A 144 6.95 -8.78 11.55
C SER A 144 7.00 -10.28 11.31
N GLU A 145 6.56 -10.74 10.14
CA GLU A 145 6.53 -12.16 9.76
C GLU A 145 7.93 -12.80 9.66
N LYS A 146 8.99 -11.99 9.66
CA LYS A 146 10.38 -12.46 9.71
C LYS A 146 10.78 -13.00 11.07
N TYR A 147 10.02 -12.68 12.12
CA TYR A 147 10.37 -12.99 13.50
C TYR A 147 9.26 -13.81 14.15
N THR A 148 9.60 -15.03 14.57
CA THR A 148 8.65 -15.96 15.21
C THR A 148 8.12 -15.47 16.56
N GLU A 149 8.84 -14.56 17.22
CA GLU A 149 8.42 -13.92 18.47
C GLU A 149 7.20 -13.00 18.30
N ILE A 150 7.00 -12.43 17.11
CA ILE A 150 5.90 -11.50 16.86
C ILE A 150 4.63 -12.30 16.53
N LYS A 151 3.89 -12.67 17.57
CA LYS A 151 2.69 -13.51 17.47
C LYS A 151 1.48 -12.80 16.86
N SER A 152 1.43 -11.47 16.97
CA SER A 152 0.27 -10.67 16.54
C SER A 152 0.70 -9.30 16.04
N VAL A 153 0.15 -8.93 14.88
CA VAL A 153 0.25 -7.58 14.29
C VAL A 153 -0.95 -6.69 14.66
N LEU A 154 -2.05 -7.29 15.11
CA LEU A 154 -3.26 -6.61 15.56
C LEU A 154 -3.93 -7.44 16.69
N PRO A 155 -3.84 -6.99 17.95
CA PRO A 155 -3.09 -5.81 18.43
C PRO A 155 -1.58 -6.02 18.36
N ALA A 156 -0.83 -4.98 18.00
CA ALA A 156 0.62 -4.97 18.00
C ALA A 156 1.15 -4.52 19.37
N ASN A 157 2.21 -5.16 19.83
CA ASN A 157 2.92 -4.73 21.04
C ASN A 157 3.80 -3.51 20.74
N GLU A 158 3.77 -2.52 21.65
CA GLU A 158 4.54 -1.28 21.55
C GLU A 158 6.06 -1.50 21.44
N ILE A 159 6.60 -2.58 22.02
CA ILE A 159 8.02 -2.96 21.89
C ILE A 159 8.35 -3.26 20.43
N TYR A 160 7.55 -4.10 19.77
CA TYR A 160 7.79 -4.48 18.38
C TYR A 160 7.51 -3.33 17.40
N VAL A 161 6.55 -2.45 17.71
CA VAL A 161 6.36 -1.21 16.96
C VAL A 161 7.60 -0.30 17.08
N SER A 162 8.13 -0.14 18.30
CA SER A 162 9.35 0.63 18.56
C SER A 162 10.55 0.10 17.78
N LEU A 163 10.77 -1.23 17.82
CA LEU A 163 11.83 -1.91 17.06
C LEU A 163 11.66 -1.73 15.55
N TYR A 164 10.43 -1.79 15.04
CA TYR A 164 10.16 -1.55 13.63
C TYR A 164 10.51 -0.12 13.20
N LEU A 165 10.12 0.88 13.99
CA LEU A 165 10.46 2.28 13.69
C LEU A 165 11.96 2.53 13.78
N GLN A 166 12.65 1.89 14.73
CA GLN A 166 14.11 1.92 14.83
C GLN A 166 14.77 1.30 13.57
N TYR A 167 14.26 0.17 13.09
CA TYR A 167 14.70 -0.45 11.83
C TYR A 167 14.47 0.48 10.62
N LEU A 168 13.31 1.14 10.55
CA LEU A 168 13.03 2.12 9.50
C LEU A 168 13.96 3.33 9.58
N MET A 169 14.25 3.84 10.77
CA MET A 169 15.16 4.98 10.94
C MET A 169 16.57 4.69 10.41
N GLN A 170 17.03 3.44 10.47
CA GLN A 170 18.34 3.03 9.95
C GLN A 170 18.37 2.90 8.42
N SER A 171 17.24 2.57 7.81
CA SER A 171 17.15 2.22 6.38
C SER A 171 16.45 3.28 5.52
N ALA A 172 15.64 4.16 6.12
CA ALA A 172 14.84 5.13 5.40
C ALA A 172 15.62 6.41 5.09
N LYS A 173 15.46 6.90 3.86
CA LYS A 173 16.06 8.15 3.39
C LYS A 173 15.38 9.40 3.96
N HIS A 174 14.08 9.32 4.28
CA HIS A 174 13.26 10.47 4.64
C HIS A 174 12.36 10.18 5.85
N TYR A 175 12.18 11.19 6.72
CA TYR A 175 11.30 11.13 7.89
C TYR A 175 9.86 10.72 7.54
N SER A 176 9.36 11.16 6.37
CA SER A 176 8.01 10.85 5.89
C SER A 176 7.71 9.35 5.80
N THR A 177 8.74 8.50 5.72
CA THR A 177 8.58 7.03 5.76
C THR A 177 8.23 6.54 7.17
N ILE A 178 8.88 7.09 8.20
CA ILE A 178 8.66 6.75 9.61
C ILE A 178 7.29 7.30 10.05
N GLU A 179 7.00 8.54 9.67
CA GLU A 179 5.71 9.18 9.92
C GLU A 179 4.56 8.38 9.29
N ALA A 180 4.70 7.97 8.03
CA ALA A 180 3.71 7.16 7.35
C ALA A 180 3.51 5.78 8.02
N ALA A 181 4.57 5.17 8.54
CA ALA A 181 4.48 3.91 9.28
C ALA A 181 3.71 4.08 10.60
N CYS A 182 4.03 5.11 11.38
CA CYS A 182 3.34 5.43 12.63
C CYS A 182 1.84 5.66 12.41
N TYR A 183 1.47 6.52 11.46
CA TYR A 183 0.05 6.76 11.14
C TYR A 183 -0.65 5.52 10.61
N ALA A 184 0.03 4.67 9.83
CA ALA A 184 -0.55 3.45 9.29
C ALA A 184 -0.86 2.41 10.38
N ILE A 185 0.05 2.23 11.35
CA ILE A 185 -0.14 1.32 12.48
C ILE A 185 -1.30 1.81 13.35
N LYS A 186 -1.31 3.11 13.70
CA LYS A 186 -2.43 3.75 14.41
C LYS A 186 -3.76 3.55 13.69
N TRP A 187 -3.79 3.82 12.38
CA TRP A 187 -4.98 3.69 11.55
C TRP A 187 -5.50 2.25 11.54
N ALA A 188 -4.63 1.25 11.38
CA ALA A 188 -5.03 -0.15 11.41
C ALA A 188 -5.60 -0.59 12.76
N HIS A 189 -5.00 -0.14 13.88
CA HIS A 189 -5.51 -0.44 15.23
C HIS A 189 -6.88 0.20 15.47
N SER A 190 -7.03 1.48 15.11
CA SER A 190 -8.30 2.19 15.23
C SER A 190 -9.40 1.54 14.38
N LEU A 191 -9.09 1.11 13.15
CA LEU A 191 -10.04 0.39 12.30
C LEU A 191 -10.45 -0.96 12.89
N ALA A 192 -9.53 -1.70 13.49
CA ALA A 192 -9.81 -2.98 14.12
C ALA A 192 -10.44 -2.87 15.53
N GLY A 193 -10.53 -1.67 16.09
CA GLY A 193 -11.07 -1.42 17.44
C GLY A 193 -10.10 -1.73 18.57
N PHE A 194 -8.78 -1.61 18.33
CA PHE A 194 -7.73 -1.77 19.34
C PHE A 194 -7.14 -0.41 19.76
N GLU A 195 -6.47 -0.41 20.92
CA GLU A 195 -5.69 0.73 21.39
C GLU A 195 -4.51 1.04 20.45
N ASP A 196 -4.13 2.32 20.38
CA ASP A 196 -3.07 2.82 19.52
C ASP A 196 -1.68 2.57 20.15
N PRO A 197 -0.87 1.60 19.66
CA PRO A 197 0.45 1.36 20.21
C PRO A 197 1.41 2.53 19.96
N CYS A 198 1.11 3.40 18.99
CA CYS A 198 1.89 4.61 18.73
C CYS A 198 1.60 5.74 19.71
N ALA A 199 0.58 5.60 20.58
CA ALA A 199 0.32 6.53 21.66
C ALA A 199 1.30 6.38 22.85
N SER A 200 2.08 5.29 22.88
CA SER A 200 3.10 5.04 23.89
C SER A 200 4.25 6.06 23.81
N ASP A 201 4.74 6.51 24.96
CA ASP A 201 5.76 7.57 25.03
C ASP A 201 7.09 7.14 24.43
N ILE A 202 7.43 5.85 24.50
CA ILE A 202 8.64 5.33 23.87
C ILE A 202 8.56 5.42 22.34
N VAL A 203 7.38 5.14 21.76
CA VAL A 203 7.16 5.23 20.31
C VAL A 203 7.24 6.69 19.86
N LYS A 204 6.63 7.62 20.61
CA LYS A 204 6.75 9.07 20.34
C LYS A 204 8.21 9.53 20.39
N CYS A 205 8.97 9.10 21.39
CA CYS A 205 10.39 9.43 21.51
C CYS A 205 11.19 8.99 20.26
N ILE A 206 10.94 7.79 19.74
CA ILE A 206 11.62 7.27 18.53
C ILE A 206 11.22 8.06 17.28
N VAL A 207 9.94 8.42 17.14
CA VAL A 207 9.47 9.24 16.02
C VAL A 207 10.13 10.62 16.02
N GLU A 208 10.21 11.27 17.19
CA GLU A 208 10.89 12.57 17.32
C GLU A 208 12.40 12.47 17.08
N ALA A 209 13.05 11.40 17.56
CA ALA A 209 14.45 11.14 17.26
C ALA A 209 14.68 10.96 15.75
N SER A 210 13.78 10.23 15.07
CA SER A 210 13.82 10.02 13.63
C SER A 210 13.67 11.34 12.86
N LYS A 211 12.75 12.21 13.30
CA LYS A 211 12.52 13.54 12.71
C LYS A 211 13.78 14.39 12.75
N ARG A 212 14.47 14.44 13.90
CA ARG A 212 15.71 15.22 14.08
C ARG A 212 16.86 14.69 13.22
N LYS A 213 16.99 13.37 13.10
CA LYS A 213 18.09 12.74 12.34
C LYS A 213 17.91 12.84 10.83
N LEU A 214 16.67 12.68 10.34
CA LEU A 214 16.39 12.57 8.91
C LEU A 214 16.01 13.90 8.25
N ASN A 215 15.45 14.86 8.99
CA ASN A 215 15.30 16.24 8.51
C ASN A 215 16.57 17.04 8.80
N ARG A 216 17.68 16.76 8.10
CA ARG A 216 18.86 17.63 8.20
C ARG A 216 18.52 19.06 7.71
N PRO A 217 18.97 20.12 8.39
CA PRO A 217 18.78 21.48 7.92
C PRO A 217 19.56 21.73 6.62
N ILE A 218 19.00 22.55 5.73
CA ILE A 218 19.67 23.01 4.49
C ILE A 218 20.94 23.78 4.89
N GLN A 219 22.12 23.27 4.53
CA GLN A 219 23.33 24.09 4.58
C GLN A 219 23.23 25.15 3.48
N LYS A 220 23.06 26.43 3.85
CA LYS A 220 23.21 27.55 2.91
C LYS A 220 24.63 27.49 2.33
N LYS A 221 24.75 27.39 1.00
CA LYS A 221 26.02 27.54 0.27
C LYS A 221 26.66 28.86 0.72
N ARG A 222 27.87 28.84 1.30
CA ARG A 222 28.64 30.08 1.49
C ARG A 222 28.93 30.63 0.09
N THR A 223 28.51 31.86 -0.16
CA THR A 223 28.93 32.62 -1.34
C THR A 223 30.42 32.91 -1.15
N ASP A 224 31.27 32.37 -2.02
CA ASP A 224 32.70 32.68 -1.99
C ASP A 224 32.88 34.16 -2.34
N GLU A 225 33.34 34.95 -1.37
CA GLU A 225 33.81 36.32 -1.59
C GLU A 225 35.06 36.28 -2.46
N CYS A 226 34.93 36.68 -3.72
CA CYS A 226 36.06 36.95 -4.61
C CYS A 226 36.91 38.08 -4.01
N LYS A 227 38.03 37.72 -3.37
CA LYS A 227 39.12 38.65 -3.09
C LYS A 227 39.80 39.03 -4.40
N HIS A 228 39.38 40.13 -5.02
CA HIS A 228 40.19 40.78 -6.04
C HIS A 228 41.44 41.38 -5.37
N HIS A 229 42.60 40.80 -5.69
CA HIS A 229 43.88 41.47 -5.55
C HIS A 229 43.88 42.69 -6.46
N ALA A 230 43.86 43.89 -5.88
CA ALA A 230 44.30 45.10 -6.57
C ALA A 230 45.78 45.30 -6.25
N GLN A 231 46.63 45.06 -7.25
CA GLN A 231 48.00 45.56 -7.29
C GLN A 231 47.98 47.06 -7.65
N SER A 232 48.72 47.87 -6.91
CA SER A 232 49.16 49.26 -7.20
C SER A 232 50.16 49.60 -6.07
N PHE A 233 51.43 49.95 -6.24
CA PHE A 233 52.31 50.30 -7.35
C PHE A 233 53.67 49.63 -7.13
#